data_AF-A0A353E5D4-F1
#
_entry.id   AF-A0A353E5D4-F1
#
_cell.length_a   1.000
_cell.length_b   1.000
_cell.length_c   1.000
_cell.angle_alpha   90.00
_cell.angle_beta   90.00
_cell.angle_gamma   90.00
#
_symmetry.space_group_name_H-M   'P 1'
#
loop_
_entity.id
_entity.type
_entity.pdbx_description
1 polymer ?
#
loop_
_entity_poly.entity_id
_entity_poly.type
_entity_poly.pdbx_seq_one_letter_code
_entity_poly.pdbx_strand_id
1 'polypeptide(L)'
;MKYHFNYSFLKRWMQANADITDRQVLYAMGTTSNAGLDSWEKMKTPIPTIQLLRFCNVFQVPISAFIVDADADYSQGIDQFDYVQPDVNDQFEPDGGYIPKDERRPLGTRALRDPTDVELIKSTVPGLVKESKSTHNDNNTIHQNHNEGNNIQQHINKAQAVVGNITDTSRGENDSALASRLLDIIAEQQKQITNLSQQVGELAGQVVKLSSECMSTNVGNSMNACMVAEDSPRHRQ
;
A
#
# COMPACT_ATOMS: atom_id res chain seq x y z
N MET A 1 16.35 11.20 -19.58
CA MET A 1 14.89 10.99 -19.53
C MET A 1 14.31 11.63 -20.77
N LYS A 2 13.81 10.78 -21.65
CA LYS A 2 13.16 11.18 -22.90
C LYS A 2 11.81 10.51 -22.93
N TYR A 3 10.75 11.29 -22.73
CA TYR A 3 9.41 10.72 -22.65
C TYR A 3 8.78 10.56 -24.03
N HIS A 4 8.13 9.41 -24.23
CA HIS A 4 7.34 9.08 -25.41
C HIS A 4 5.92 8.69 -25.01
N PHE A 5 4.95 9.11 -25.83
CA PHE A 5 3.57 8.69 -25.66
C PHE A 5 3.30 7.36 -26.38
N ASN A 6 2.80 6.37 -25.66
CA ASN A 6 2.45 5.06 -26.21
C ASN A 6 1.03 5.08 -26.78
N TYR A 7 0.90 5.45 -28.05
CA TYR A 7 -0.39 5.50 -28.76
C TYR A 7 -1.09 4.14 -28.82
N SER A 8 -0.35 3.04 -28.81
CA SER A 8 -0.91 1.69 -29.02
C SER A 8 -1.55 1.08 -27.76
N PHE A 9 -1.26 1.61 -26.57
CA PHE A 9 -1.66 0.97 -25.31
C PHE A 9 -3.17 0.92 -25.15
N LEU A 10 -3.88 2.03 -25.40
CA LEU A 10 -5.34 2.08 -25.23
C LEU A 10 -6.04 1.00 -26.06
N LYS A 11 -5.64 0.83 -27.32
CA LYS A 11 -6.19 -0.20 -28.21
C LYS A 11 -5.97 -1.60 -27.65
N ARG A 12 -4.76 -1.91 -27.16
CA ARG A 12 -4.46 -3.22 -26.54
C ARG A 12 -5.26 -3.44 -25.26
N TRP A 13 -5.44 -2.39 -24.45
CA TRP A 13 -6.23 -2.46 -23.23
C TRP A 13 -7.71 -2.70 -23.54
N MET A 14 -8.30 -2.01 -24.53
CA MET A 14 -9.69 -2.24 -24.94
C MET A 14 -9.90 -3.66 -25.46
N GLN A 15 -8.94 -4.21 -26.22
CA GLN A 15 -8.99 -5.60 -26.68
C GLN A 15 -8.95 -6.61 -25.52
N ALA A 16 -8.18 -6.33 -24.46
CA ALA A 16 -8.10 -7.20 -23.28
C ALA A 16 -9.31 -7.09 -22.34
N ASN A 17 -10.15 -6.06 -22.51
CA ASN A 17 -11.29 -5.74 -21.66
C ASN A 17 -12.55 -5.52 -22.50
N ALA A 18 -12.84 -6.47 -23.39
CA ALA A 18 -13.96 -6.39 -24.32
C ALA A 18 -15.35 -6.35 -23.64
N ASP A 19 -15.42 -6.69 -22.36
CA ASP A 19 -16.62 -6.57 -21.52
C ASP A 19 -16.90 -5.13 -21.08
N ILE A 20 -15.89 -4.25 -21.12
CA ILE A 20 -16.04 -2.83 -20.80
C ILE A 20 -16.49 -2.07 -22.05
N THR A 21 -17.66 -1.46 -21.97
CA THR A 21 -18.25 -0.72 -23.09
C THR A 21 -17.59 0.66 -23.29
N ASP A 22 -17.56 1.15 -24.53
CA ASP A 22 -17.07 2.51 -24.86
C ASP A 22 -17.73 3.59 -24.00
N ARG A 23 -19.02 3.42 -23.68
CA ARG A 23 -19.75 4.34 -22.80
C ARG A 23 -19.19 4.35 -21.39
N GLN A 24 -18.82 3.20 -20.84
CA GLN A 24 -18.15 3.12 -19.54
C GLN A 24 -16.77 3.76 -19.58
N VAL A 25 -16.01 3.56 -20.65
CA VAL A 25 -14.68 4.18 -20.84
C VAL A 25 -14.81 5.70 -20.92
N LEU A 26 -15.75 6.22 -21.73
CA LEU A 26 -16.03 7.66 -21.85
C LEU A 26 -16.46 8.28 -20.52
N TYR A 27 -17.36 7.61 -19.81
CA TYR A 27 -17.82 8.04 -18.48
C TYR A 27 -16.66 8.10 -17.48
N ALA A 28 -15.84 7.04 -17.43
CA ALA A 28 -14.64 6.98 -16.60
C ALA A 28 -13.70 8.17 -16.88
N MET A 29 -13.43 8.45 -18.15
CA MET A 29 -12.61 9.58 -18.59
C MET A 29 -13.27 10.96 -18.42
N GLY A 30 -14.55 11.03 -18.01
CA GLY A 30 -15.24 12.30 -17.81
C GLY A 30 -15.55 13.06 -19.11
N THR A 31 -15.74 12.33 -20.21
CA THR A 31 -16.06 12.89 -21.53
C THR A 31 -17.26 12.16 -22.16
N THR A 32 -17.91 12.81 -23.12
CA THR A 32 -19.00 12.23 -23.92
C THR A 32 -18.62 12.17 -25.40
N SER A 33 -17.38 12.53 -25.76
CA SER A 33 -16.92 12.64 -27.15
C SER A 33 -16.47 11.28 -27.68
N ASN A 34 -17.36 10.59 -28.39
CA ASN A 34 -17.02 9.36 -29.13
C ASN A 34 -15.90 9.62 -30.16
N ALA A 35 -15.93 10.78 -30.84
CA ALA A 35 -14.90 11.15 -31.81
C ALA A 35 -13.50 11.25 -31.19
N GLY A 36 -13.43 11.65 -29.92
CA GLY A 36 -12.18 11.63 -29.14
C GLY A 36 -11.68 10.21 -28.92
N LEU A 37 -12.54 9.34 -28.38
CA LEU A 37 -12.21 7.92 -28.15
C LEU A 37 -11.76 7.23 -29.43
N ASP A 38 -12.49 7.40 -30.52
CA ASP A 38 -12.14 6.91 -31.85
C ASP A 38 -10.74 7.36 -32.29
N SER A 39 -10.41 8.63 -32.06
CA SER A 39 -9.11 9.19 -32.48
C SER A 39 -7.96 8.62 -31.65
N TRP A 40 -8.20 8.41 -30.35
CA TRP A 40 -7.23 7.80 -29.44
C TRP A 40 -7.00 6.32 -29.77
N GLU A 41 -8.07 5.56 -29.97
CA GLU A 41 -8.00 4.14 -30.34
C GLU A 41 -7.29 3.94 -31.69
N LYS A 42 -7.55 4.84 -32.65
CA LYS A 42 -6.89 4.87 -33.98
C LYS A 42 -5.49 5.49 -33.95
N MET A 43 -4.93 5.78 -32.77
CA MET A 43 -3.56 6.28 -32.58
C MET A 43 -3.29 7.64 -33.26
N LYS A 44 -4.33 8.44 -33.51
CA LYS A 44 -4.21 9.71 -34.24
C LYS A 44 -3.77 10.87 -33.35
N THR A 45 -4.23 10.87 -32.10
CA THR A 45 -3.98 11.94 -31.13
C THR A 45 -3.76 11.35 -29.74
N PRO A 46 -2.97 12.01 -28.88
CA PRO A 46 -2.85 11.57 -27.49
C PRO A 46 -4.13 11.85 -26.71
N ILE A 47 -4.32 11.10 -25.64
CA ILE A 47 -5.39 11.35 -24.66
C ILE A 47 -5.02 12.63 -23.90
N PRO A 48 -5.93 13.61 -23.73
CA PRO A 48 -5.62 14.79 -22.94
C PRO A 48 -5.39 14.42 -21.46
N THR A 49 -4.50 15.14 -20.80
CA THR A 49 -3.91 14.75 -19.51
C THR A 49 -4.95 14.43 -18.43
N ILE A 50 -6.02 15.21 -18.30
CA ILE A 50 -7.05 14.97 -17.27
C ILE A 50 -7.85 13.69 -17.55
N GLN A 51 -8.19 13.42 -18.81
CA GLN A 51 -8.85 12.19 -19.22
C GLN A 51 -7.94 10.97 -18.98
N LEU A 52 -6.64 11.13 -19.25
CA LEU A 52 -5.62 10.11 -18.99
C LEU A 52 -5.52 9.79 -17.50
N LEU A 53 -5.41 10.80 -16.64
CA LEU A 53 -5.33 10.61 -15.19
C LEU A 53 -6.59 9.93 -14.64
N ARG A 54 -7.78 10.35 -15.09
CA ARG A 54 -9.04 9.67 -14.76
C ARG A 54 -9.04 8.21 -15.19
N PHE A 55 -8.62 7.93 -16.42
CA PHE A 55 -8.51 6.57 -16.94
C PHE A 55 -7.59 5.70 -16.07
N CYS A 56 -6.40 6.21 -15.75
CA CYS A 56 -5.43 5.54 -14.88
C CYS A 56 -6.02 5.24 -13.50
N ASN A 57 -6.69 6.20 -12.88
CA ASN A 57 -7.27 6.04 -11.54
C ASN A 57 -8.47 5.07 -11.53
N VAL A 58 -9.35 5.11 -12.54
CA VAL A 58 -10.52 4.22 -12.64
C VAL A 58 -10.09 2.77 -12.83
N PHE A 59 -9.19 2.53 -13.80
CA PHE A 59 -8.84 1.18 -14.25
C PHE A 59 -7.57 0.64 -13.60
N GLN A 60 -6.97 1.41 -12.69
CA GLN A 60 -5.71 1.09 -12.00
C GLN A 60 -4.58 0.79 -12.98
N VAL A 61 -4.51 1.58 -14.05
CA VAL A 61 -3.48 1.50 -15.07
C VAL A 61 -2.34 2.46 -14.70
N PRO A 62 -1.09 1.99 -14.59
CA PRO A 62 0.03 2.88 -14.28
C PRO A 62 0.24 3.89 -15.41
N ILE A 63 0.58 5.14 -15.06
CA ILE A 63 0.77 6.19 -16.07
C ILE A 63 1.90 5.86 -17.06
N SER A 64 2.87 5.05 -16.63
CA SER A 64 3.96 4.54 -17.47
C SER A 64 3.49 3.68 -18.64
N ALA A 65 2.27 3.15 -18.62
CA ALA A 65 1.66 2.49 -19.76
C ALA A 65 1.48 3.43 -20.96
N PHE A 66 1.29 4.73 -20.68
CA PHE A 66 1.08 5.78 -21.67
C PHE A 66 2.27 6.70 -21.85
N ILE A 67 2.98 7.03 -20.77
CA ILE A 67 4.14 7.93 -20.81
C ILE A 67 5.38 7.10 -20.46
N VAL A 68 6.11 6.71 -21.49
CA VAL A 68 7.28 5.83 -21.37
C VAL A 68 8.54 6.69 -21.35
N ASP A 69 9.43 6.47 -20.39
CA ASP A 69 10.80 6.99 -20.50
C ASP A 69 11.60 6.08 -21.42
N ALA A 70 11.99 6.59 -22.58
CA ALA A 70 12.74 5.86 -23.61
C ALA A 70 14.20 5.61 -23.21
N ASP A 71 14.72 6.40 -22.28
CA ASP A 71 16.09 6.24 -21.76
C ASP A 71 16.12 5.34 -20.51
N ALA A 72 14.97 4.91 -19.98
CA ALA A 72 14.92 4.10 -18.77
C ALA A 72 15.39 2.67 -19.05
N ASP A 73 16.32 2.20 -18.21
CA ASP A 73 16.73 0.80 -18.19
C ASP A 73 15.76 -0.01 -17.33
N TYR A 74 14.73 -0.55 -17.96
CA TYR A 74 13.73 -1.42 -17.31
C TYR A 74 14.29 -2.80 -16.90
N SER A 75 15.59 -3.07 -17.09
CA SER A 75 16.25 -4.28 -16.59
C SER A 75 16.75 -4.16 -15.15
N GLN A 76 16.94 -2.93 -14.66
CA GLN A 76 17.26 -2.65 -13.26
C GLN A 76 15.95 -2.55 -12.48
N GLY A 77 15.92 -3.12 -11.27
CA GLY A 77 14.75 -3.09 -10.40
C GLY A 77 14.26 -1.66 -10.12
N ILE A 78 12.97 -1.52 -9.81
CA ILE A 78 12.23 -0.26 -9.63
C ILE A 78 12.83 0.63 -8.51
N ASP A 79 13.73 0.10 -7.68
CA ASP A 79 14.27 0.74 -6.47
C ASP A 79 15.25 1.91 -6.72
N GLN A 80 15.46 2.32 -7.97
CA GLN A 80 16.44 3.36 -8.34
C GLN A 80 15.86 4.53 -9.14
N PHE A 81 14.57 4.81 -9.01
CA PHE A 81 13.99 6.05 -9.54
C PHE A 81 14.05 7.17 -8.50
N ASP A 82 14.74 8.26 -8.84
CA ASP A 82 14.71 9.49 -8.05
C ASP A 82 13.33 10.14 -8.18
N TYR A 83 12.51 10.05 -7.12
CA TYR A 83 11.22 10.74 -7.05
C TYR A 83 11.42 12.20 -6.63
N VAL A 84 10.87 13.12 -7.41
CA VAL A 84 10.72 14.51 -6.97
C VAL A 84 9.58 14.53 -5.96
N GLN A 85 9.90 14.84 -4.71
CA GLN A 85 8.87 15.06 -3.68
C GLN A 85 8.26 16.44 -3.87
N PRO A 86 6.93 16.55 -3.98
CA PRO A 86 6.29 17.85 -4.04
C PRO A 86 6.44 18.60 -2.70
N ASP A 87 6.39 19.93 -2.79
CA ASP A 87 6.35 20.80 -1.62
C ASP A 87 4.95 20.78 -0.99
N VAL A 88 4.88 21.10 0.31
CA VAL A 88 3.62 21.22 1.06
C VAL A 88 2.71 22.32 0.48
N ASN A 89 3.30 23.32 -0.18
CA ASN A 89 2.59 24.44 -0.78
C ASN A 89 2.31 24.28 -2.27
N ASP A 90 2.64 23.13 -2.87
CA ASP A 90 2.36 22.89 -4.28
C ASP A 90 0.85 22.84 -4.55
N GLN A 91 0.46 23.47 -5.67
CA GLN A 91 -0.94 23.51 -6.10
C GLN A 91 -1.28 22.24 -6.90
N PHE A 92 -2.17 21.41 -6.36
CA PHE A 92 -2.65 20.19 -7.02
C PHE A 92 -4.02 20.31 -7.69
N GLU A 93 -4.74 21.39 -7.40
CA GLU A 93 -6.04 21.69 -8.00
C GLU A 93 -5.94 22.91 -8.92
N PRO A 94 -6.67 22.95 -10.04
CA PRO A 94 -6.70 24.12 -10.90
C PRO A 94 -7.33 25.32 -10.17
N ASP A 95 -7.02 26.53 -10.63
CA ASP A 95 -7.72 27.72 -10.16
C ASP A 95 -9.23 27.61 -10.46
N GLY A 96 -10.07 27.85 -9.44
CA GLY A 96 -11.51 27.59 -9.49
C GLY A 96 -11.93 26.13 -9.24
N GLY A 97 -10.98 25.21 -8.98
CA GLY A 97 -11.25 23.84 -8.57
C GLY A 97 -11.79 22.92 -9.67
N TYR A 98 -12.14 21.71 -9.27
CA TYR A 98 -12.76 20.71 -10.14
C TYR A 98 -14.28 20.74 -10.09
N ILE A 99 -14.91 20.33 -11.19
CA ILE A 99 -16.36 20.07 -11.24
C ILE A 99 -16.62 18.66 -10.67
N PRO A 100 -17.61 18.49 -9.78
CA PRO A 100 -18.02 17.18 -9.28
C PRO A 100 -18.57 16.26 -10.37
N LYS A 101 -18.46 14.94 -10.18
CA LYS A 101 -18.78 13.88 -11.15
C LYS A 101 -20.15 14.03 -11.84
N ASP A 102 -21.18 14.41 -11.10
CA ASP A 102 -22.56 14.44 -11.60
C ASP A 102 -23.00 15.81 -12.15
N GLU A 103 -22.20 16.85 -11.94
CA GLU A 103 -22.54 18.18 -12.42
C GLU A 103 -22.23 18.32 -13.91
N ARG A 104 -23.12 19.03 -14.62
CA ARG A 104 -22.92 19.34 -16.04
C ARG A 104 -21.95 20.49 -16.18
N ARG A 105 -20.99 20.33 -17.09
CA ARG A 105 -20.06 21.41 -17.44
C ARG A 105 -20.86 22.62 -17.96
N PRO A 106 -20.67 23.83 -17.40
CA PRO A 106 -21.33 25.02 -17.90
C PRO A 106 -20.94 25.31 -19.35
N LEU A 107 -21.90 25.75 -20.17
CA LEU A 107 -21.66 26.00 -21.60
C LEU A 107 -20.54 27.03 -21.78
N GLY A 108 -19.61 26.74 -22.69
CA GLY A 108 -18.46 27.61 -23.00
C GLY A 108 -17.31 27.54 -22.01
N THR A 109 -17.41 26.77 -20.91
CA THR A 109 -16.33 26.64 -19.93
C THR A 109 -15.39 25.47 -20.26
N ARG A 110 -14.13 25.58 -19.83
CA ARG A 110 -13.12 24.51 -19.89
C ARG A 110 -12.93 23.81 -18.54
N ALA A 111 -13.93 23.89 -17.67
CA ALA A 111 -13.81 23.40 -16.31
C ALA A 111 -13.53 21.88 -16.30
N LEU A 112 -12.58 21.47 -15.46
CA LEU A 112 -12.02 20.12 -15.43
C LEU A 112 -12.81 19.27 -14.44
N ARG A 113 -12.84 17.96 -14.65
CA ARG A 113 -13.35 17.03 -13.63
C ARG A 113 -12.18 16.47 -12.85
N ASP A 114 -12.39 16.24 -11.55
CA ASP A 114 -11.36 15.75 -10.65
C ASP A 114 -10.84 14.37 -11.11
N PRO A 115 -9.53 14.19 -11.32
CA PRO A 115 -8.98 12.89 -11.68
C PRO A 115 -9.11 11.82 -10.58
N THR A 116 -9.27 12.22 -9.33
CA THR A 116 -9.30 11.34 -8.14
C THR A 116 -10.71 10.94 -7.72
N ASP A 117 -11.73 11.75 -8.02
CA ASP A 117 -13.15 11.43 -7.82
C ASP A 117 -13.66 10.46 -8.90
N VAL A 118 -13.35 9.18 -8.72
CA VAL A 118 -13.65 8.11 -9.67
C VAL A 118 -14.09 6.80 -8.99
N GLU A 119 -14.98 6.08 -9.66
CA GLU A 119 -15.38 4.71 -9.26
C GLU A 119 -14.45 3.70 -9.92
N LEU A 120 -13.91 2.79 -9.12
CA LEU A 120 -13.01 1.74 -9.60
C LEU A 120 -13.77 0.73 -10.47
N ILE A 121 -13.21 0.45 -11.65
CA ILE A 121 -13.72 -0.58 -12.55
C ILE A 121 -12.61 -1.62 -12.73
N LYS A 122 -12.94 -2.88 -12.43
CA LYS A 122 -11.99 -3.99 -12.60
C LYS A 122 -11.61 -4.10 -14.07
N SER A 123 -10.31 -4.10 -14.35
CA SER A 123 -9.77 -4.31 -15.69
C SER A 123 -8.49 -5.13 -15.65
N THR A 124 -8.16 -5.75 -16.77
CA THR A 124 -6.88 -6.41 -17.05
C THR A 124 -5.93 -5.41 -17.68
N VAL A 125 -4.75 -5.22 -17.10
CA VAL A 125 -3.71 -4.32 -17.63
C VAL A 125 -2.73 -5.13 -18.48
N PRO A 126 -2.70 -4.96 -19.82
CA PRO A 126 -1.81 -5.74 -20.68
C PRO A 126 -0.35 -5.43 -20.39
N GLY A 127 0.48 -6.47 -20.28
CA GLY A 127 1.92 -6.34 -20.05
C GLY A 127 2.31 -6.04 -18.60
N LEU A 128 1.35 -5.97 -17.67
CA LEU A 128 1.66 -5.86 -16.25
C LEU A 128 2.12 -7.23 -15.72
N VAL A 129 3.44 -7.39 -15.57
CA VAL A 129 4.03 -8.54 -14.88
C VAL A 129 3.91 -8.27 -13.38
N LYS A 130 3.07 -9.04 -12.70
CA LYS A 130 3.12 -9.07 -11.24
C LYS A 130 4.36 -9.85 -10.86
N GLU A 131 5.33 -9.21 -10.22
CA GLU A 131 6.40 -9.94 -9.56
C GLU A 131 5.78 -10.83 -8.49
N SER A 132 5.62 -12.11 -8.82
CA SER A 132 5.55 -13.14 -7.80
C SER A 132 6.88 -13.08 -7.08
N LYS A 133 6.90 -12.63 -5.82
CA LYS A 133 8.02 -12.88 -4.91
C LYS A 133 8.15 -14.39 -4.73
N SER A 134 8.78 -15.07 -5.69
CA SER A 134 9.23 -16.46 -5.56
C SER A 134 10.60 -16.43 -4.90
N THR A 135 10.62 -16.52 -3.58
CA THR A 135 11.86 -16.75 -2.85
C THR A 135 12.24 -18.23 -2.98
N HIS A 136 13.44 -18.43 -3.51
CA HIS A 136 14.33 -19.59 -3.43
C HIS A 136 14.18 -20.79 -4.38
N ASN A 137 15.18 -20.86 -5.27
CA ASN A 137 15.86 -22.06 -5.75
C ASN A 137 16.10 -23.08 -4.63
N ASP A 138 15.61 -24.30 -4.80
CA ASP A 138 16.21 -25.49 -4.20
C ASP A 138 16.53 -26.49 -5.31
N ASN A 139 17.67 -26.26 -5.97
CA ASN A 139 18.46 -27.36 -6.49
C ASN A 139 19.38 -27.81 -5.35
N ASN A 140 19.00 -28.86 -4.63
CA ASN A 140 20.04 -29.67 -4.00
C ASN A 140 19.68 -31.15 -3.90
N THR A 141 20.53 -31.90 -4.59
CA THR A 141 20.78 -33.32 -4.52
C THR A 141 20.85 -33.80 -3.07
N ILE A 142 20.19 -34.92 -2.85
CA ILE A 142 20.15 -35.73 -1.64
C ILE A 142 21.56 -36.02 -1.12
N HIS A 143 21.87 -35.65 0.12
CA HIS A 143 22.64 -36.51 1.01
C HIS A 143 22.19 -36.33 2.46
N GLN A 144 21.73 -37.46 2.99
CA GLN A 144 21.30 -37.71 4.36
C GLN A 144 22.47 -37.51 5.34
N ASN A 145 22.17 -36.99 6.53
CA ASN A 145 22.56 -37.62 7.79
C ASN A 145 21.74 -37.06 8.98
N HIS A 146 21.29 -38.02 9.80
CA HIS A 146 20.77 -37.93 11.18
C HIS A 146 21.37 -36.80 12.04
N ASN A 147 20.69 -36.20 13.04
CA ASN A 147 19.81 -36.82 14.02
C ASN A 147 18.93 -35.77 14.76
N GLU A 148 17.77 -36.24 15.23
CA GLU A 148 17.03 -35.83 16.44
C GLU A 148 16.27 -34.48 16.50
N GLY A 149 14.93 -34.58 16.57
CA GLY A 149 14.04 -33.49 16.94
C GLY A 149 12.57 -33.67 16.53
N ASN A 150 11.97 -34.83 16.82
CA ASN A 150 10.52 -35.05 16.69
C ASN A 150 9.74 -34.02 17.51
N ASN A 151 8.82 -33.26 16.87
CA ASN A 151 7.48 -32.84 17.37
C ASN A 151 6.90 -31.55 16.73
N ILE A 152 7.10 -31.27 15.43
CA ILE A 152 6.36 -30.17 14.76
C ILE A 152 5.67 -30.61 13.45
N GLN A 153 5.93 -31.82 12.95
CA GLN A 153 5.46 -32.27 11.63
C GLN A 153 4.02 -32.84 11.56
N GLN A 154 3.13 -32.51 12.51
CA GLN A 154 1.72 -32.94 12.44
C GLN A 154 0.69 -31.81 12.32
N HIS A 155 1.09 -30.53 12.37
CA HIS A 155 0.14 -29.41 12.26
C HIS A 155 0.19 -28.62 10.94
N ILE A 156 1.19 -28.81 10.08
CA ILE A 156 1.35 -28.00 8.85
C ILE A 156 0.65 -28.65 7.63
N ASN A 157 0.44 -29.96 7.62
CA ASN A 157 -0.14 -30.68 6.47
C ASN A 157 -1.67 -30.53 6.30
N LYS A 158 -2.37 -29.80 7.18
CA LYS A 158 -3.81 -29.49 7.02
C LYS A 158 -4.10 -28.07 6.51
N ALA A 159 -3.10 -27.18 6.46
CA ALA A 159 -3.29 -25.81 6.00
C ALA A 159 -3.01 -25.61 4.49
N GLN A 160 -2.45 -26.63 3.82
CA GLN A 160 -1.88 -26.49 2.47
C GLN A 160 -2.64 -27.28 1.39
N ALA A 161 -3.95 -27.48 1.57
CA ALA A 161 -4.83 -28.16 0.60
C ALA A 161 -6.01 -27.30 0.10
N VAL A 162 -6.09 -26.00 0.43
CA VAL A 162 -7.28 -25.15 0.13
C VAL A 162 -6.95 -23.89 -0.68
N VAL A 163 -5.89 -23.91 -1.50
CA VAL A 163 -5.62 -22.82 -2.46
C VAL A 163 -5.40 -23.37 -3.86
N GLY A 164 -6.30 -24.27 -4.27
CA GLY A 164 -6.39 -24.77 -5.64
C GLY A 164 -7.85 -25.02 -5.99
N ASN A 165 -8.33 -24.29 -7.00
CA ASN A 165 -9.64 -24.40 -7.67
C ASN A 165 -10.82 -23.71 -6.97
N ILE A 166 -11.13 -22.48 -7.42
CA ILE A 166 -12.51 -21.99 -7.44
C ILE A 166 -12.80 -21.51 -8.86
N THR A 167 -13.23 -22.45 -9.70
CA THR A 167 -14.12 -22.19 -10.83
C THR A 167 -15.56 -22.30 -10.33
N ASP A 168 -16.40 -21.36 -10.77
CA ASP A 168 -17.85 -21.21 -10.61
C ASP A 168 -18.68 -22.33 -9.96
N THR A 169 -19.53 -21.92 -8.99
CA THR A 169 -20.97 -22.23 -8.77
C THR A 169 -21.33 -22.48 -7.29
N SER A 170 -21.93 -21.48 -6.61
CA SER A 170 -22.96 -21.59 -5.55
C SER A 170 -23.06 -20.29 -4.72
N ARG A 171 -23.91 -19.36 -5.18
CA ARG A 171 -24.29 -18.12 -4.46
C ARG A 171 -25.37 -18.45 -3.41
N GLY A 172 -25.07 -18.21 -2.14
CA GLY A 172 -26.11 -18.12 -1.10
C GLY A 172 -25.64 -18.40 0.34
N GLU A 173 -24.92 -19.50 0.56
CA GLU A 173 -24.66 -19.99 1.94
C GLU A 173 -23.20 -19.83 2.39
N ASN A 174 -22.27 -19.71 1.45
CA ASN A 174 -20.83 -19.66 1.75
C ASN A 174 -20.35 -18.31 2.30
N ASP A 175 -21.04 -17.21 2.00
CA ASP A 175 -20.64 -15.87 2.44
C ASP A 175 -20.89 -15.66 3.95
N SER A 176 -21.94 -16.28 4.52
CA SER A 176 -22.28 -16.17 5.95
C SER A 176 -21.31 -16.95 6.84
N ALA A 177 -20.91 -18.15 6.41
CA ALA A 177 -19.94 -18.98 7.11
C ALA A 177 -18.52 -18.37 7.07
N LEU A 178 -18.15 -17.76 5.93
CA LEU A 178 -16.88 -17.05 5.79
C LEU A 178 -16.87 -15.79 6.66
N ALA A 179 -17.95 -15.00 6.66
CA ALA A 179 -18.07 -13.81 7.50
C ALA A 179 -17.99 -14.15 9.00
N SER A 180 -18.68 -15.21 9.43
CA SER A 180 -18.65 -15.68 10.82
C SER A 180 -17.23 -16.09 11.26
N ARG A 181 -16.50 -16.79 10.38
CA ARG A 181 -15.11 -17.18 10.64
C ARG A 181 -14.16 -16.00 10.73
N LEU A 182 -14.36 -14.97 9.91
CA LEU A 182 -13.58 -13.73 10.00
C LEU A 182 -13.86 -12.98 11.30
N LEU A 183 -15.12 -12.94 11.75
CA LEU A 183 -15.50 -12.33 13.03
C LEU A 183 -14.85 -13.05 14.23
N ASP A 184 -14.82 -14.38 14.21
CA ASP A 184 -14.14 -15.17 15.25
C ASP A 184 -12.63 -14.90 15.30
N ILE A 185 -11.99 -14.77 14.14
CA ILE A 185 -10.57 -14.40 14.04
C ILE A 185 -10.33 -12.99 14.60
N ILE A 186 -11.20 -12.03 14.28
CA ILE A 186 -11.12 -10.66 14.78
C ILE A 186 -11.28 -10.63 16.31
N ALA A 187 -12.21 -11.40 16.86
CA ALA A 187 -12.43 -11.49 18.31
C ALA A 187 -11.19 -12.05 19.03
N GLU A 188 -10.56 -13.08 18.48
CA GLU A 188 -9.33 -13.64 19.06
C GLU A 188 -8.16 -12.65 18.95
N GLN A 189 -8.05 -11.90 17.85
CA GLN A 189 -7.05 -10.84 17.72
C GLN A 189 -7.26 -9.71 18.73
N GLN A 190 -8.50 -9.28 18.97
CA GLN A 190 -8.82 -8.26 19.98
C GLN A 190 -8.46 -8.73 21.40
N LYS A 191 -8.62 -10.02 21.70
CA LYS A 191 -8.20 -10.62 22.97
C LYS A 191 -6.67 -10.63 23.13
N GLN A 192 -5.92 -10.89 22.06
CA GLN A 192 -4.46 -10.83 22.09
C GLN A 192 -3.97 -9.38 22.28
N ILE A 193 -4.58 -8.42 21.60
CA ILE A 193 -4.25 -6.99 21.72
C ILE A 193 -4.48 -6.49 23.15
N THR A 194 -5.60 -6.87 23.78
CA THR A 194 -5.89 -6.47 25.16
C THR A 194 -4.91 -7.07 26.16
N ASN A 195 -4.52 -8.34 26.00
CA ASN A 195 -3.52 -8.97 26.85
C ASN A 195 -2.13 -8.28 26.72
N LEU A 196 -1.70 -8.01 25.49
CA LEU A 196 -0.43 -7.30 25.24
C LEU A 196 -0.46 -5.87 25.79
N SER A 197 -1.59 -5.17 25.64
CA SER A 197 -1.77 -3.81 26.18
C SER A 197 -1.68 -3.80 27.71
N GLN A 198 -2.20 -4.84 28.37
CA GLN A 198 -2.08 -5.01 29.81
C GLN A 198 -0.63 -5.25 30.24
N GLN A 199 0.10 -6.12 29.54
CA GLN A 199 1.53 -6.37 29.84
C GLN A 199 2.38 -5.10 29.66
N VAL A 200 2.11 -4.31 28.61
CA VAL A 200 2.78 -3.02 28.38
C VAL A 200 2.45 -2.03 29.51
N GLY A 201 1.20 -1.99 29.98
CA GLY A 201 0.79 -1.16 31.11
C GLY A 201 1.49 -1.55 32.42
N GLU A 202 1.62 -2.85 32.70
CA GLU A 202 2.31 -3.35 33.88
C GLU A 202 3.82 -3.06 33.84
N LEU A 203 4.46 -3.24 32.68
CA LEU A 203 5.87 -2.89 32.48
C LEU A 203 6.11 -1.38 32.60
N ALA A 204 5.24 -0.56 32.01
CA ALA A 204 5.32 0.90 32.14
C ALA A 204 5.17 1.33 33.60
N GLY A 205 4.26 0.70 34.36
CA GLY A 205 4.09 0.94 35.80
C GLY A 205 5.34 0.56 36.62
N GLN A 206 5.99 -0.55 36.28
CA GLN A 206 7.26 -0.96 36.93
C GLN A 206 8.39 0.02 36.63
N VAL A 207 8.49 0.52 35.39
CA VAL A 207 9.50 1.53 35.00
C VAL A 207 9.27 2.84 35.76
N VAL A 208 8.03 3.29 35.92
CA VAL A 208 7.70 4.48 36.72
C VAL A 208 8.02 4.28 38.20
N LYS A 209 7.76 3.08 38.75
CA LYS A 209 8.09 2.78 40.14
C LYS A 209 9.60 2.76 40.38
N LEU A 210 10.35 2.08 39.52
CA LEU A 210 11.81 2.03 39.59
C LEU A 210 12.45 3.40 39.37
N SER A 211 11.90 4.24 38.49
CA SER A 211 12.40 5.62 38.31
C SER A 211 12.14 6.49 39.55
N SER A 212 10.99 6.33 40.21
CA SER A 212 10.69 7.02 41.48
C SER A 212 11.57 6.57 42.65
N GLU A 213 11.91 5.28 42.73
CA GLU A 213 12.82 4.72 43.75
C GLU A 213 14.29 5.15 43.50
N CYS A 214 14.73 5.22 42.24
CA CYS A 214 16.02 5.79 41.86
C CYS A 214 16.13 7.29 42.20
N MET A 215 15.06 8.06 42.00
CA MET A 215 15.06 9.48 42.38
C MET A 215 15.08 9.68 43.91
N SER A 216 14.46 8.80 44.67
CA SER A 216 14.44 8.87 46.14
C SER A 216 15.78 8.48 46.78
N THR A 217 16.49 7.52 46.20
CA THR A 217 17.82 7.08 46.67
C THR A 217 18.95 8.06 46.33
N ASN A 218 18.82 8.82 45.23
CA ASN A 218 19.79 9.85 44.86
C ASN A 218 19.76 11.07 45.80
N VAL A 219 18.61 11.35 46.43
CA VAL A 219 18.49 12.41 47.46
C VAL A 219 19.10 11.97 48.80
N GLY A 220 18.99 10.67 49.15
CA GLY A 220 19.55 10.12 50.40
C GLY A 220 21.09 10.07 50.44
N ASN A 221 21.75 9.79 49.30
CA ASN A 221 23.21 9.74 49.23
C ASN A 221 23.88 11.13 49.20
N SER A 222 23.16 12.19 48.79
CA SER A 222 23.68 13.56 48.83
C SER A 222 23.72 14.14 50.26
N MET A 223 22.91 13.65 51.20
CA MET A 223 22.92 14.14 52.59
C MET A 223 23.97 13.44 53.46
N ASN A 224 24.31 12.17 53.19
CA ASN A 224 25.32 11.46 53.98
C ASN A 224 26.78 11.80 53.61
N ALA A 225 27.04 12.33 52.41
CA ALA A 225 28.38 12.80 52.03
C ALA A 225 28.75 14.16 52.66
N CYS A 226 27.79 14.91 53.20
CA CYS A 226 28.02 16.25 53.74
C CYS A 226 28.25 16.27 55.27
N MET A 227 28.07 15.15 55.97
CA MET A 227 28.14 15.07 57.45
C MET A 227 29.40 14.39 58.04
N VAL A 228 30.38 14.00 57.22
CA VAL A 228 31.60 13.30 57.72
C VAL A 228 32.89 14.14 57.59
N ALA A 229 32.77 15.45 57.44
CA ALA A 229 33.93 16.34 57.24
C ALA A 229 34.04 17.47 58.28
N GLU A 230 33.66 17.25 59.54
CA GLU A 230 34.00 18.15 60.64
C GLU A 230 34.30 17.35 61.91
N ASP A 231 35.52 16.84 62.05
CA ASP A 231 36.17 16.85 63.36
C ASP A 231 37.70 16.80 63.23
N SER A 232 38.31 17.87 63.75
CA SER A 232 39.75 18.19 63.72
C SER A 232 40.52 17.34 64.76
N PRO A 233 41.88 17.32 64.74
CA PRO A 233 42.55 18.33 65.56
C PRO A 233 43.88 18.87 65.00
N ARG A 234 43.97 20.20 65.11
CA ARG A 234 45.15 21.03 65.41
C ARG A 234 46.42 20.27 65.82
N HIS A 235 47.55 20.60 65.19
CA HIS A 235 48.81 20.79 65.91
C HIS A 235 49.53 22.06 65.43
N ARG A 236 49.85 22.88 66.43
CA ARG A 236 50.70 24.08 66.37
C ARG A 236 52.17 23.66 66.42
N GLN A 237 52.99 24.57 65.89
CA GLN A 237 54.46 24.70 65.96
C GLN A 237 55.23 23.90 64.92
#